data_AF-A0AAD7R157-F1
#
_entry.id   AF-A0AAD7R157-F1
#
_cell.length_a   1.000
_cell.length_b   1.000
_cell.length_c   1.000
_cell.angle_alpha   90.00
_cell.angle_beta   90.00
_cell.angle_gamma   90.00
#
_symmetry.space_group_name_H-M   'P 1'
#
loop_
_entity.id
_entity.type
_entity.pdbx_description
1 polymer ?
#
loop_
_entity_poly.entity_id
_entity_poly.type
_entity_poly.pdbx_seq_one_letter_code
_entity_poly.pdbx_strand_id
1 'polypeptide(L)'
;MPNCYTGKAEFPSISGFFGFNTQGCLDSASCNSTTNGTILGATYTVTRTCCTTDNCNPVVSGAGSVQLSLTSAALVATVWGSWQP
;
A
#
# COMPACT_ATOMS: atom_id res chain seq x y z
N MET A 1 -11.27 -1.77 -19.02
CA MET A 1 -10.41 -0.56 -19.01
C MET A 1 -10.04 -0.27 -17.58
N PRO A 2 -8.77 0.05 -17.28
CA PRO A 2 -8.36 0.38 -15.92
C PRO A 2 -8.99 1.71 -15.47
N ASN A 3 -9.43 1.79 -14.22
CA ASN A 3 -9.99 3.00 -13.61
C ASN A 3 -8.90 3.74 -12.83
N CYS A 4 -8.98 5.07 -12.83
CA CYS A 4 -8.17 5.89 -11.92
C CYS A 4 -8.60 5.64 -10.48
N TYR A 5 -7.66 5.71 -9.52
CA TYR A 5 -7.99 5.55 -8.11
C TYR A 5 -7.16 6.39 -7.16
N THR A 6 -7.75 6.60 -5.98
CA THR A 6 -7.06 6.98 -4.76
C THR A 6 -7.25 5.88 -3.72
N GLY A 7 -6.15 5.33 -3.23
CA GLY A 7 -6.10 4.34 -2.17
C GLY A 7 -5.60 4.94 -0.86
N LYS A 8 -6.29 4.69 0.26
CA LYS A 8 -5.89 5.12 1.60
C LYS A 8 -5.62 3.90 2.47
N ALA A 9 -4.42 3.79 3.02
CA ALA A 9 -4.02 2.77 3.98
C ALA A 9 -4.00 3.36 5.38
N GLU A 10 -4.87 2.90 6.28
CA GLU A 10 -5.02 3.38 7.66
C GLU A 10 -4.51 2.36 8.65
N PHE A 11 -3.90 2.81 9.74
CA PHE A 11 -3.37 1.97 10.81
C PHE A 11 -4.09 2.33 12.12
N PRO A 12 -5.22 1.67 12.45
CA PRO A 12 -6.09 2.08 13.56
C PRO A 12 -5.40 2.10 14.93
N SER A 13 -4.35 1.29 15.10
CA SER A 13 -3.59 1.19 16.35
C SER A 13 -2.50 2.25 16.52
N ILE A 14 -2.21 3.07 15.49
CA ILE A 14 -1.16 4.10 15.54
C ILE A 14 -1.83 5.47 15.63
N SER A 15 -1.97 5.98 16.85
CA SER A 15 -2.56 7.29 17.09
C SER A 15 -1.71 8.41 16.45
N GLY A 16 -2.38 9.41 15.88
CA GLY A 16 -1.73 10.55 15.21
C GLY A 16 -1.16 10.24 13.81
N PHE A 17 -1.16 8.98 13.36
CA PHE A 17 -0.77 8.62 12.01
C PHE A 17 -2.00 8.50 11.10
N PHE A 18 -2.10 9.40 10.12
CA PHE A 18 -3.24 9.45 9.19
C PHE A 18 -3.19 8.41 8.06
N GLY A 19 -2.11 7.64 8.00
CA GLY A 19 -1.91 6.59 7.01
C GLY A 19 -1.14 7.02 5.77
N PHE A 20 -1.21 6.19 4.73
CA PHE A 20 -0.62 6.46 3.42
C PHE A 20 -1.70 6.66 2.37
N ASN A 21 -1.44 7.58 1.44
CA ASN A 21 -2.26 7.72 0.24
C ASN A 21 -1.46 7.24 -0.98
N THR A 22 -2.12 6.51 -1.86
CA THR A 22 -1.57 6.01 -3.13
C THR A 22 -2.55 6.36 -4.23
N GLN A 23 -2.04 6.64 -5.43
CA GLN A 23 -2.85 6.98 -6.59
C GLN A 23 -2.31 6.26 -7.82
N GLY A 24 -3.17 5.99 -8.79
CA GLY A 24 -2.78 5.38 -10.05
C GLY A 24 -3.97 4.85 -10.83
N CYS A 25 -3.75 3.78 -11.58
CA CYS A 25 -4.81 3.06 -12.30
C CYS A 25 -4.87 1.61 -11.83
N LEU A 26 -6.07 1.03 -11.71
CA LEU A 26 -6.26 -0.40 -11.41
C LEU A 26 -7.38 -1.01 -12.24
N ASP A 27 -7.43 -2.34 -12.23
CA ASP A 27 -8.52 -3.10 -12.85
C ASP A 27 -9.87 -2.84 -12.16
N SER A 28 -10.96 -2.83 -12.93
CA SER A 28 -12.31 -2.61 -12.43
C SER A 28 -12.75 -3.59 -11.35
N ALA A 29 -12.28 -4.85 -11.39
CA ALA A 29 -12.63 -5.85 -10.39
C ALA A 29 -12.03 -5.54 -9.00
N SER A 30 -10.99 -4.71 -8.94
CA SER A 30 -10.33 -4.30 -7.70
C SER A 30 -10.78 -2.91 -7.20
N CYS A 31 -11.73 -2.27 -7.88
CA CYS A 31 -12.23 -0.94 -7.55
C CYS A 31 -13.24 -0.95 -6.40
N ASN A 32 -13.35 0.21 -5.72
CA ASN A 32 -14.32 0.43 -4.63
C ASN A 32 -14.29 -0.68 -3.58
N SER A 33 -13.08 -1.14 -3.29
CA SER A 33 -12.81 -2.30 -2.45
C SER A 33 -12.03 -1.86 -1.21
N THR A 34 -12.35 -2.51 -0.10
CA THR A 34 -11.62 -2.38 1.15
C THR A 34 -10.97 -3.72 1.49
N THR A 35 -9.68 -3.69 1.81
CA THR A 35 -8.91 -4.88 2.17
C THR A 35 -8.22 -4.65 3.49
N ASN A 36 -8.25 -5.65 4.37
CA ASN A 36 -7.54 -5.62 5.64
C ASN A 36 -6.27 -6.47 5.55
N GLY A 37 -5.22 -6.05 6.24
CA GLY A 37 -3.97 -6.80 6.31
C GLY A 37 -3.26 -6.55 7.64
N THR A 38 -2.14 -7.23 7.82
CA THR A 38 -1.24 -7.02 8.96
C THR A 38 0.19 -6.91 8.47
N ILE A 39 0.95 -5.97 9.03
CA ILE A 39 2.38 -5.83 8.76
C ILE A 39 3.10 -5.58 10.08
N LEU A 40 4.10 -6.41 10.38
CA LEU A 40 4.86 -6.35 11.64
C LEU A 40 3.96 -6.32 12.91
N GLY A 41 2.82 -7.04 12.87
CA GLY A 41 1.85 -7.09 13.97
C GLY A 41 0.89 -5.90 14.05
N ALA A 42 1.04 -4.87 13.22
CA ALA A 42 0.07 -3.78 13.10
C ALA A 42 -0.98 -4.11 12.04
N THR A 43 -2.26 -4.04 12.41
CA THR A 43 -3.38 -4.16 11.46
C THR A 43 -3.52 -2.88 10.66
N TYR A 44 -3.75 -3.02 9.35
CA TYR A 44 -4.05 -1.91 8.48
C TYR A 44 -5.26 -2.21 7.59
N THR A 45 -5.95 -1.14 7.19
CA THR A 45 -7.10 -1.18 6.29
C THR A 45 -6.79 -0.33 5.07
N VAL A 46 -6.89 -0.91 3.88
CA VAL A 46 -6.72 -0.21 2.60
C VAL A 46 -8.08 -0.05 1.95
N THR A 47 -8.49 1.19 1.71
CA THR A 47 -9.70 1.52 0.94
C THR A 47 -9.31 2.14 -0.37
N ARG A 48 -9.85 1.62 -1.48
CA ARG A 48 -9.61 2.13 -2.84
C ARG A 48 -10.89 2.72 -3.40
N THR A 49 -10.85 3.99 -3.78
CA THR A 49 -11.98 4.66 -4.44
C THR A 49 -11.61 4.95 -5.89
N CYS A 50 -12.50 4.60 -6.81
CA CYS A 50 -12.25 4.72 -8.24
C CYS A 50 -13.14 5.72 -8.96
N CYS A 51 -12.66 6.17 -10.11
CA CYS A 51 -13.42 6.94 -11.08
C CYS A 51 -12.95 6.61 -12.52
N THR A 52 -13.80 6.87 -13.51
CA THR A 52 -13.68 6.28 -14.86
C THR A 52 -13.12 7.22 -15.93
N THR A 53 -12.97 8.51 -15.65
CA THR A 53 -12.41 9.48 -16.60
C THR A 53 -10.93 9.70 -16.35
N ASP A 54 -10.18 10.20 -17.34
CA ASP A 54 -8.75 10.47 -17.15
C ASP A 54 -8.52 11.49 -16.04
N ASN A 55 -7.55 11.20 -15.16
CA ASN A 55 -7.11 12.07 -14.07
C ASN A 55 -8.24 12.56 -13.14
N CYS A 56 -9.33 11.80 -13.02
CA CYS A 56 -10.50 12.17 -12.22
C CYS A 56 -10.27 12.08 -10.71
N ASN A 57 -9.26 11.32 -10.29
CA ASN A 57 -8.94 11.16 -8.88
C ASN A 57 -8.20 12.41 -8.37
N PRO A 58 -8.63 13.01 -7.26
CA PRO A 58 -8.05 14.26 -6.76
C PRO A 58 -6.62 14.04 -6.27
N VAL A 59 -5.72 14.99 -6.58
CA VAL A 59 -4.34 14.97 -6.09
C VAL A 59 -4.34 15.07 -4.57
N VAL A 60 -3.95 13.98 -3.92
CA VAL A 60 -3.80 13.93 -2.46
C VAL A 60 -2.35 14.22 -2.07
N SER A 61 -2.06 15.49 -1.78
CA SER A 61 -0.79 15.95 -1.19
C SER A 61 -0.81 15.72 0.32
N GLY A 62 -0.53 14.49 0.75
CA GLY A 62 -0.54 14.13 2.17
C GLY A 62 0.30 12.92 2.53
N ALA A 63 1.09 12.40 1.60
CA ALA A 63 2.10 11.41 1.93
C ALA A 63 3.19 12.11 2.75
N GLY A 64 3.07 12.07 4.08
CA GLY A 64 4.25 12.20 4.91
C GLY A 64 5.25 11.19 4.38
N SER A 65 6.40 11.68 3.88
CA SER A 65 7.47 10.81 3.39
C SER A 65 7.99 10.01 4.58
N VAL A 66 7.38 8.87 4.85
CA VAL A 66 7.92 7.92 5.84
C VAL A 66 9.06 7.24 5.11
N GLN A 67 10.26 7.80 5.26
CA GLN A 67 11.48 7.08 4.96
C GLN A 67 11.58 5.92 5.95
N LEU A 68 11.11 4.75 5.53
CA LEU A 68 11.34 3.50 6.24
C LEU A 68 12.84 3.23 6.21
N SER A 69 13.54 3.64 7.27
CA SER A 69 14.91 3.19 7.53
C SER A 69 14.86 1.71 7.91
N LEU A 70 14.92 0.84 6.91
CA LEU A 70 15.01 -0.60 7.07
C LEU A 70 16.40 -0.95 7.61
N THR A 71 16.61 -0.78 8.92
CA THR A 71 17.80 -1.28 9.60
C THR A 71 17.63 -2.78 9.86
N SER A 72 17.77 -3.61 8.83
CA SER A 72 17.95 -5.05 8.98
C SER A 72 19.10 -5.50 8.09
N ALA A 73 20.32 -5.34 8.61
CA ALA A 73 21.50 -5.99 8.09
C ALA A 73 21.48 -7.48 8.46
N ALA A 74 21.76 -8.36 7.49
CA ALA A 74 21.67 -9.83 7.52
C ALA A 74 20.21 -10.31 7.60
N LEU A 75 19.68 -11.14 6.68
CA LEU A 75 19.93 -12.59 6.58
C LEU A 75 19.64 -13.12 5.14
N VAL A 76 19.93 -12.38 4.07
CA VAL A 76 19.70 -12.82 2.68
C VAL A 76 20.85 -13.73 2.20
N ALA A 77 20.98 -14.93 2.77
CA ALA A 77 21.95 -15.92 2.29
C ALA A 77 21.42 -17.37 2.28
N THR A 78 20.22 -17.66 2.79
CA THR A 78 19.77 -19.05 2.97
C THR A 78 18.93 -19.61 1.81
N VAL A 79 18.53 -18.79 0.83
CA VAL A 79 17.54 -19.24 -0.17
C VAL A 79 18.17 -19.86 -1.44
N TRP A 80 19.46 -19.60 -1.72
CA TRP A 80 20.09 -20.01 -2.99
C TRP A 80 21.15 -21.12 -2.82
N GLY A 81 21.37 -21.61 -1.60
CA GLY A 81 22.41 -22.60 -1.31
C GLY A 81 22.00 -24.07 -1.40
N SER A 82 20.73 -24.39 -1.70
CA SER A 82 20.21 -25.77 -1.60
C SER A 82 19.99 -26.50 -2.93
N TRP A 83 20.56 -26.02 -4.04
CA TRP A 83 20.58 -26.76 -5.31
C TRP A 83 22.01 -27.12 -5.74
N GLN A 84 22.52 -28.24 -5.22
CA GLN A 84 23.41 -29.22 -5.89
C GLN A 84 23.51 -30.46 -4.97
N PRO A 85 23.51 -31.73 -5.45
CA PRO A 85 23.96 -32.25 -6.74
C PRO A 85 22.88 -32.44 -7.80
#